data_AF-A0A8T5T9K6-F1
#
_entry.id   AF-A0A8T5T9K6-F1
#
_cell.length_a   1.000
_cell.length_b   1.000
_cell.length_c   1.000
_cell.angle_alpha   90.00
_cell.angle_beta   90.00
_cell.angle_gamma   90.00
#
_symmetry.space_group_name_H-M   'P 1'
#
loop_
_entity.id
_entity.type
_entity.pdbx_description
1 polymer ?
#
loop_
_entity_poly.entity_id
_entity_poly.type
_entity_poly.pdbx_seq_one_letter_code
_entity_poly.pdbx_strand_id
1 'polypeptide(L)'
;MKDIRKKLEIPKDALKSVNDFLLDENNPLINDLFTVIDKYGGINEINKKAEESSKLDNLVEKINKKNTEYVKDIEWLIDARDDHSFISVDDYRRKILGDKISEVDFNEDYAVTLELSACQYFPFLIDIAKDAVKNQKLVPGRIIRVRKMKEQEEDGDLPAMAAAMQIIGSTWVETLDTKGTAPGPDGMPVNVHLGGPDTITGYFGGVGQPN
;
A
#
# COMPACT_ATOMS: atom_id res chain seq x y z
N MET A 1 -25.45 30.23 6.43
CA MET A 1 -24.28 29.46 5.92
C MET A 1 -22.94 30.18 6.07
N LYS A 2 -22.79 31.47 5.71
CA LYS A 2 -21.51 32.20 5.86
C LYS A 2 -20.95 32.18 7.30
N ASP A 3 -21.82 32.27 8.30
CA ASP A 3 -21.44 32.26 9.72
C ASP A 3 -20.94 30.90 10.24
N ILE A 4 -21.54 29.79 9.77
CA ILE A 4 -21.08 28.44 10.10
C ILE A 4 -19.75 28.13 9.41
N ARG A 5 -19.54 28.59 8.17
CA ARG A 5 -18.26 28.42 7.46
C ARG A 5 -17.09 29.09 8.18
N LYS A 6 -17.31 30.23 8.86
CA LYS A 6 -16.27 30.88 9.68
C LYS A 6 -15.80 30.02 10.85
N LYS A 7 -16.65 29.13 11.39
CA LYS A 7 -16.26 28.19 12.44
C LYS A 7 -15.33 27.07 11.96
N LEU A 8 -15.17 26.89 10.65
CA LEU A 8 -14.22 25.95 10.06
C LEU A 8 -12.82 26.56 9.90
N GLU A 9 -12.67 27.87 10.14
CA GLU A 9 -11.37 28.53 10.08
C GLU A 9 -10.48 28.01 11.22
N ILE A 10 -9.38 27.36 10.85
CA ILE A 10 -8.36 26.93 11.80
C ILE A 10 -7.61 28.19 12.27
N PRO A 11 -7.63 28.54 13.57
CA PRO A 11 -6.95 29.72 14.06
C PRO A 11 -5.45 29.65 13.78
N LYS A 12 -4.86 30.76 13.34
CA LYS A 12 -3.41 30.83 13.07
C LYS A 12 -2.57 30.45 14.29
N ASP A 13 -3.04 30.80 15.48
CA ASP A 13 -2.36 30.44 16.73
C ASP A 13 -2.33 28.93 16.96
N ALA A 14 -3.32 28.17 16.49
CA ALA A 14 -3.30 26.71 16.57
C ALA A 14 -2.21 26.12 15.66
N LEU A 15 -2.08 26.64 14.43
CA LEU A 15 -0.98 26.26 13.54
C LEU A 15 0.38 26.66 14.13
N LYS A 16 0.46 27.84 14.76
CA LYS A 16 1.66 28.29 15.45
C LYS A 16 2.04 27.34 16.57
N SER A 17 1.11 26.93 17.42
CA SER A 17 1.38 25.98 18.51
C SER A 17 1.89 24.63 18.02
N VAL A 18 1.37 24.12 16.89
CA VAL A 18 1.89 22.88 16.28
C VAL A 18 3.33 23.07 15.81
N ASN A 19 3.62 24.17 15.12
CA ASN A 19 4.98 24.46 14.66
C ASN A 19 5.96 24.68 15.81
N ASP A 20 5.57 25.47 16.83
CA ASP A 20 6.38 25.70 18.03
C ASP A 20 6.75 24.36 18.70
N PHE A 21 5.80 23.42 18.77
CA PHE A 21 6.05 22.09 19.32
C PHE A 21 6.99 21.25 18.45
N LEU A 22 6.74 21.16 17.14
CA LEU A 22 7.54 20.32 16.22
C LEU A 22 8.96 20.86 16.02
N LEU A 23 9.16 22.18 16.15
CA LEU A 23 10.43 22.88 15.93
C LEU A 23 11.23 23.14 17.21
N ASP A 24 10.69 22.83 18.39
CA ASP A 24 11.45 22.96 19.63
C ASP A 24 12.62 21.97 19.63
N GLU A 25 13.84 22.52 19.64
CA GLU A 25 15.10 21.75 19.66
C GLU A 25 15.21 20.83 20.88
N ASN A 26 14.47 21.13 21.97
CA ASN A 26 14.44 20.31 23.18
C ASN A 26 13.29 19.29 23.19
N ASN A 27 12.52 19.15 22.10
CA ASN A 27 11.40 18.20 22.04
C ASN A 27 11.92 16.75 22.03
N PRO A 28 11.72 15.97 23.12
CA PRO A 28 12.26 14.61 23.19
C PRO A 28 11.64 13.68 22.15
N LEU A 29 10.36 13.85 21.77
CA LEU A 29 9.70 12.98 20.80
C LEU A 29 10.28 13.11 19.39
N ILE A 30 10.59 14.35 18.98
CA ILE A 30 11.20 14.62 17.68
C ILE A 30 12.65 14.15 17.65
N ASN A 31 13.40 14.40 18.73
CA ASN A 31 14.79 13.98 18.86
C ASN A 31 14.93 12.44 18.91
N ASP A 32 14.02 11.74 19.59
CA ASP A 32 13.98 10.28 19.60
C ASP A 32 13.64 9.72 18.20
N LEU A 33 12.71 10.35 17.48
CA LEU A 33 12.41 10.00 16.09
C LEU A 33 13.65 10.16 15.19
N PHE A 34 14.38 11.26 15.31
CA PHE A 34 15.63 11.47 14.57
C PHE A 34 16.68 10.42 14.92
N THR A 35 16.83 10.08 16.20
CA THR A 35 17.73 9.00 16.63
C THR A 35 17.38 7.66 15.96
N VAL A 36 16.09 7.34 15.82
CA VAL A 36 15.64 6.14 15.10
C VAL A 36 15.98 6.23 13.61
N ILE A 37 15.76 7.37 12.96
CA ILE A 37 16.05 7.59 11.54
C ILE A 37 17.57 7.50 11.27
N ASP A 38 18.37 8.12 12.13
CA ASP A 38 19.83 8.18 12.01
C ASP A 38 20.48 6.79 12.15
N LYS A 39 19.89 5.89 12.95
CA LYS A 39 20.29 4.49 13.03
C LYS A 39 20.31 3.79 11.66
N TYR A 40 19.48 4.25 10.71
CA TYR A 40 19.41 3.69 9.36
C TYR A 40 20.18 4.51 8.30
N GLY A 41 20.91 5.55 8.73
CA GLY A 41 21.73 6.41 7.87
C GLY A 41 21.07 7.72 7.46
N GLY A 42 19.93 8.07 8.07
CA GLY A 42 19.20 9.30 7.76
C GLY A 42 18.23 9.17 6.59
N ILE A 43 17.44 10.21 6.36
CA ILE A 43 16.35 10.23 5.35
C ILE A 43 16.88 9.92 3.94
N ASN A 44 17.98 10.56 3.54
CA ASN A 44 18.53 10.41 2.19
C ASN A 44 19.00 8.97 1.93
N GLU A 45 19.65 8.33 2.91
CA GLU A 45 20.13 6.95 2.76
C GLU A 45 18.96 5.95 2.75
N ILE A 46 17.92 6.20 3.57
CA ILE A 46 16.69 5.39 3.56
C ILE A 46 16.03 5.44 2.17
N ASN A 47 15.83 6.64 1.63
CA ASN A 47 15.22 6.80 0.31
C ASN A 47 16.06 6.20 -0.80
N LYS A 48 17.38 6.40 -0.78
CA LYS A 48 18.30 5.76 -1.73
C LYS A 48 18.23 4.23 -1.68
N LYS A 49 18.23 3.65 -0.48
CA LYS A 49 18.06 2.19 -0.31
C LYS A 49 16.71 1.69 -0.79
N ALA A 50 15.66 2.48 -0.61
CA ALA A 50 14.32 2.17 -1.09
C ALA A 50 14.30 2.16 -2.63
N GLU A 51 14.80 3.21 -3.28
CA GLU A 51 14.92 3.33 -4.75
C GLU A 51 15.75 2.19 -5.35
N GLU A 52 16.92 1.89 -4.77
CA GLU A 52 17.73 0.76 -5.22
C GLU A 52 16.99 -0.57 -5.02
N SER A 53 16.34 -0.77 -3.88
CA SER A 53 15.62 -2.01 -3.58
C SER A 53 14.39 -2.23 -4.44
N SER A 54 13.80 -1.17 -4.99
CA SER A 54 12.62 -1.22 -5.83
C SER A 54 12.93 -1.36 -7.32
N LYS A 55 14.20 -1.26 -7.75
CA LYS A 55 14.59 -1.61 -9.13
C LYS A 55 14.18 -3.04 -9.46
N LEU A 56 13.56 -3.22 -10.63
CA LEU A 56 13.01 -4.50 -11.06
C LEU A 56 14.06 -5.63 -11.02
N ASP A 57 15.26 -5.38 -11.52
CA ASP A 57 16.36 -6.37 -11.52
C ASP A 57 16.70 -6.85 -10.10
N ASN A 58 16.75 -5.92 -9.13
CA ASN A 58 17.03 -6.23 -7.73
C ASN A 58 15.87 -7.00 -7.08
N LEU A 59 14.63 -6.69 -7.46
CA LEU A 59 13.45 -7.44 -7.02
C LEU A 59 13.49 -8.87 -7.58
N VAL A 60 13.77 -9.04 -8.86
CA VAL A 60 13.89 -10.36 -9.52
C VAL A 60 15.01 -11.18 -8.88
N GLU A 61 16.15 -10.58 -8.55
CA GLU A 61 17.23 -11.28 -7.84
C GLU A 61 16.78 -11.78 -6.45
N LYS A 62 16.03 -10.94 -5.71
CA LYS A 62 15.46 -11.32 -4.41
C LYS A 62 14.44 -12.45 -4.54
N ILE A 63 13.59 -12.39 -5.57
CA ILE A 63 12.62 -13.44 -5.88
C ILE A 63 13.35 -14.75 -6.19
N ASN A 64 14.34 -14.73 -7.09
CA ASN A 64 15.10 -15.91 -7.50
C ASN A 64 15.78 -16.63 -6.32
N LYS A 65 16.22 -15.89 -5.30
CA LYS A 65 16.80 -16.45 -4.07
C LYS A 65 15.79 -17.14 -3.15
N LYS A 66 14.49 -16.84 -3.28
CA LYS A 66 13.42 -17.31 -2.40
C LYS A 66 12.48 -18.30 -3.08
N ASN A 67 12.03 -17.97 -4.27
CA ASN A 67 11.10 -18.75 -5.06
C ASN A 67 11.39 -18.56 -6.56
N THR A 68 12.04 -19.55 -7.16
CA THR A 68 12.42 -19.53 -8.57
C THR A 68 11.23 -19.68 -9.52
N GLU A 69 10.11 -20.24 -9.06
CA GLU A 69 8.90 -20.37 -9.89
C GLU A 69 8.29 -19.00 -10.18
N TYR A 70 8.34 -18.08 -9.22
CA TYR A 70 7.80 -16.72 -9.37
C TYR A 70 8.56 -15.88 -10.40
N VAL A 71 9.84 -16.19 -10.64
CA VAL A 71 10.62 -15.50 -11.69
C VAL A 71 9.96 -15.69 -13.06
N LYS A 72 9.49 -16.91 -13.36
CA LYS A 72 8.84 -17.21 -14.65
C LYS A 72 7.53 -16.46 -14.82
N ASP A 73 6.76 -16.30 -13.75
CA ASP A 73 5.53 -15.52 -13.78
C ASP A 73 5.79 -14.02 -13.94
N ILE A 74 6.89 -13.51 -13.37
CA ILE A 74 7.35 -12.13 -13.60
C ILE A 74 7.80 -11.91 -15.05
N GLU A 75 8.59 -12.84 -15.60
CA GLU A 75 9.00 -12.81 -17.02
C GLU A 75 7.77 -12.80 -17.93
N TRP A 76 6.80 -13.70 -17.69
CA TRP A 76 5.53 -13.71 -18.42
C TRP A 76 4.78 -12.38 -18.32
N LEU A 77 4.78 -11.72 -17.16
CA LEU A 77 4.07 -10.46 -16.95
C LEU A 77 4.76 -9.30 -17.68
N ILE A 78 6.09 -9.31 -17.77
CA ILE A 78 6.88 -8.38 -18.57
C ILE A 78 6.52 -8.55 -20.05
N ASP A 79 6.54 -9.78 -20.56
CA ASP A 79 6.17 -10.08 -21.95
C ASP A 79 4.74 -9.63 -22.24
N ALA A 80 3.78 -9.94 -21.35
CA ALA A 80 2.39 -9.53 -21.52
C ALA A 80 2.21 -8.00 -21.55
N ARG A 81 3.00 -7.25 -20.77
CA ARG A 81 3.02 -5.77 -20.81
C ARG A 81 3.60 -5.28 -22.14
N ASP A 82 4.76 -5.80 -22.53
CA ASP A 82 5.51 -5.34 -23.69
C ASP A 82 4.79 -5.68 -25.02
N ASP A 83 4.05 -6.79 -25.04
CA ASP A 83 3.17 -7.18 -26.15
C ASP A 83 1.83 -6.42 -26.15
N HIS A 84 1.60 -5.50 -25.21
CA HIS A 84 0.32 -4.79 -25.03
C HIS A 84 -0.88 -5.75 -24.93
N SER A 85 -0.70 -6.89 -24.24
CA SER A 85 -1.72 -7.95 -24.14
C SER A 85 -2.91 -7.60 -23.26
N PHE A 86 -2.76 -6.62 -22.36
CA PHE A 86 -3.83 -6.11 -21.51
C PHE A 86 -4.74 -5.16 -22.28
N ILE A 87 -6.06 -5.36 -22.16
CA ILE A 87 -7.03 -4.47 -22.81
C ILE A 87 -6.97 -3.06 -22.21
N SER A 88 -7.02 -2.04 -23.07
CA SER A 88 -7.13 -0.64 -22.61
C SER A 88 -8.54 -0.34 -22.08
N VAL A 89 -8.69 0.72 -21.28
CA VAL A 89 -10.02 1.17 -20.81
C VAL A 89 -10.94 1.52 -21.99
N ASP A 90 -10.40 2.16 -23.03
CA ASP A 90 -11.16 2.54 -24.23
C ASP A 90 -11.64 1.31 -25.02
N ASP A 91 -10.76 0.34 -25.22
CA ASP A 91 -11.11 -0.91 -25.90
C ASP A 91 -12.09 -1.74 -25.07
N TYR A 92 -11.95 -1.72 -23.75
CA TYR A 92 -12.90 -2.37 -22.85
C TYR A 92 -14.28 -1.72 -22.93
N ARG A 93 -14.35 -0.38 -22.89
CA ARG A 93 -15.60 0.38 -23.09
C ARG A 93 -16.24 0.01 -24.44
N ARG A 94 -15.45 -0.06 -25.52
CA ARG A 94 -15.95 -0.43 -26.85
C ARG A 94 -16.45 -1.86 -26.90
N LYS A 95 -15.75 -2.79 -26.27
CA LYS A 95 -16.16 -4.20 -26.15
C LYS A 95 -17.51 -4.35 -25.45
N ILE A 96 -17.77 -3.57 -24.39
CA ILE A 96 -19.01 -3.66 -23.61
C ILE A 96 -20.17 -2.91 -24.26
N LEU A 97 -19.93 -1.70 -24.78
CA LEU A 97 -20.99 -0.81 -25.29
C LEU A 97 -21.25 -0.95 -26.79
N GLY A 98 -20.30 -1.48 -27.57
CA GLY A 98 -20.38 -1.53 -29.02
C GLY A 98 -20.58 -0.13 -29.60
N ASP A 99 -21.51 -0.01 -30.56
CA ASP A 99 -21.80 1.24 -31.27
C ASP A 99 -22.31 2.37 -30.36
N LYS A 100 -22.91 2.00 -29.22
CA LYS A 100 -23.43 2.97 -28.23
C LYS A 100 -22.35 3.78 -27.54
N ILE A 101 -21.07 3.42 -27.69
CA ILE A 101 -19.97 4.17 -27.08
C ILE A 101 -19.97 5.64 -27.53
N SER A 102 -20.37 5.92 -28.78
CA SER A 102 -20.47 7.28 -29.33
C SER A 102 -21.60 8.13 -28.73
N GLU A 103 -22.56 7.49 -28.05
CA GLU A 103 -23.70 8.13 -27.40
C GLU A 103 -23.44 8.39 -25.91
N VAL A 104 -22.35 7.86 -25.36
CA VAL A 104 -22.01 7.96 -23.93
C VAL A 104 -20.92 9.01 -23.73
N ASP A 105 -21.25 10.06 -22.99
CA ASP A 105 -20.27 11.00 -22.46
C ASP A 105 -19.79 10.51 -21.07
N PHE A 106 -18.52 10.15 -20.97
CA PHE A 106 -17.93 9.64 -19.74
C PHE A 106 -17.47 10.81 -18.87
N ASN A 107 -18.13 11.01 -17.74
CA ASN A 107 -17.69 11.99 -16.76
C ASN A 107 -16.46 11.47 -15.99
N GLU A 108 -15.31 12.09 -16.25
CA GLU A 108 -14.03 11.75 -15.61
C GLU A 108 -13.74 12.61 -14.35
N ASP A 109 -14.60 13.59 -14.00
CA ASP A 109 -14.44 14.44 -12.79
C ASP A 109 -14.50 13.63 -11.49
N TYR A 110 -15.19 12.49 -11.53
CA TYR A 110 -15.37 11.55 -10.41
C TYR A 110 -15.03 10.12 -10.81
N ALA A 111 -13.94 9.95 -11.57
CA ALA A 111 -13.49 8.64 -12.02
C ALA A 111 -13.35 7.66 -10.84
N VAL A 112 -14.04 6.52 -10.94
CA VAL A 112 -13.96 5.45 -9.93
C VAL A 112 -12.74 4.57 -10.20
N THR A 113 -12.02 4.22 -9.14
CA THR A 113 -10.89 3.28 -9.22
C THR A 113 -11.38 1.87 -8.90
N LEU A 114 -11.08 0.91 -9.78
CA LEU A 114 -11.26 -0.50 -9.46
C LEU A 114 -10.16 -0.95 -8.51
N GLU A 115 -10.55 -1.38 -7.31
CA GLU A 115 -9.65 -1.86 -6.26
C GLU A 115 -9.84 -3.35 -5.99
N LEU A 116 -8.73 -4.08 -5.79
CA LEU A 116 -8.74 -5.40 -5.17
C LEU A 116 -8.50 -5.24 -3.67
N SER A 117 -9.56 -5.33 -2.87
CA SER A 117 -9.50 -5.02 -1.44
C SER A 117 -8.79 -6.06 -0.57
N ALA A 118 -8.47 -7.25 -1.12
CA ALA A 118 -7.65 -8.23 -0.42
C ALA A 118 -6.94 -9.17 -1.41
N CYS A 119 -5.62 -9.04 -1.51
CA CYS A 119 -4.75 -9.95 -2.24
C CYS A 119 -3.70 -10.52 -1.29
N GLN A 120 -3.76 -11.83 -1.04
CA GLN A 120 -2.93 -12.47 0.00
C GLN A 120 -1.66 -13.13 -0.54
N TYR A 121 -1.70 -13.63 -1.78
CA TYR A 121 -0.65 -14.49 -2.33
C TYR A 121 -0.31 -14.08 -3.77
N PHE A 122 0.98 -14.09 -4.11
CA PHE A 122 1.45 -13.70 -5.44
C PHE A 122 0.81 -14.50 -6.59
N PRO A 123 0.62 -15.84 -6.50
CA PRO A 123 -0.04 -16.61 -7.54
C PRO A 123 -1.46 -16.12 -7.88
N PHE A 124 -2.21 -15.60 -6.90
CA PHE A 124 -3.57 -15.10 -7.14
C PHE A 124 -3.55 -13.81 -7.98
N LEU A 125 -2.55 -12.95 -7.80
CA LEU A 125 -2.37 -11.78 -8.67
C LEU A 125 -2.08 -12.21 -10.11
N ILE A 126 -1.22 -13.21 -10.28
CA ILE A 126 -0.88 -13.74 -11.60
C ILE A 126 -2.08 -14.40 -12.27
N ASP A 127 -2.90 -15.15 -11.54
CA ASP A 127 -4.15 -15.72 -12.07
C ASP A 127 -5.11 -14.63 -12.56
N ILE A 128 -5.23 -13.52 -11.82
CA ILE A 128 -6.02 -12.35 -12.24
C ILE A 128 -5.45 -11.75 -13.52
N ALA A 129 -4.12 -11.57 -13.61
CA ALA A 129 -3.47 -11.02 -14.80
C ALA A 129 -3.67 -11.93 -16.03
N LYS A 130 -3.47 -13.24 -15.87
CA LYS A 130 -3.69 -14.25 -16.93
C LYS A 130 -5.15 -14.30 -17.37
N ASP A 131 -6.11 -14.24 -16.43
CA ASP A 131 -7.54 -14.18 -16.74
C ASP A 131 -7.91 -12.87 -17.47
N ALA A 132 -7.33 -11.75 -17.06
CA ALA A 132 -7.54 -10.45 -17.68
C ALA A 132 -7.07 -10.40 -19.13
N VAL A 133 -5.88 -10.93 -19.42
CA VAL A 133 -5.36 -11.07 -20.79
C VAL A 133 -6.25 -12.00 -21.61
N LYS A 134 -6.51 -13.21 -21.11
CA LYS A 134 -7.29 -14.23 -21.82
C LYS A 134 -8.70 -13.78 -22.17
N ASN A 135 -9.39 -13.17 -21.20
CA ASN A 135 -10.79 -12.81 -21.32
C ASN A 135 -11.01 -11.32 -21.61
N GLN A 136 -9.93 -10.57 -21.84
CA GLN A 136 -9.94 -9.14 -22.12
C GLN A 136 -10.77 -8.38 -21.07
N LYS A 137 -10.39 -8.55 -19.79
CA LYS A 137 -10.95 -7.86 -18.62
C LYS A 137 -9.96 -6.81 -18.11
N LEU A 138 -10.45 -5.83 -17.36
CA LEU A 138 -9.60 -4.84 -16.69
C LEU A 138 -8.93 -5.45 -15.45
N VAL A 139 -7.66 -5.11 -15.23
CA VAL A 139 -6.94 -5.40 -13.98
C VAL A 139 -7.15 -4.23 -13.00
N PRO A 140 -7.40 -4.48 -11.70
CA PRO A 140 -7.49 -3.43 -10.70
C PRO A 140 -6.23 -2.54 -10.63
N GLY A 141 -6.41 -1.21 -10.61
CA GLY A 141 -5.31 -0.24 -10.53
C GLY A 141 -4.83 0.05 -9.11
N ARG A 142 -5.57 -0.43 -8.10
CA ARG A 142 -5.21 -0.34 -6.69
C ARG A 142 -5.41 -1.70 -6.02
N ILE A 143 -4.41 -2.16 -5.28
CA ILE A 143 -4.41 -3.50 -4.69
C ILE A 143 -4.03 -3.40 -3.21
N ILE A 144 -4.88 -3.94 -2.34
CA ILE A 144 -4.62 -4.04 -0.91
C ILE A 144 -4.08 -5.43 -0.63
N ARG A 145 -2.87 -5.49 -0.06
CA ARG A 145 -2.28 -6.74 0.42
C ARG A 145 -2.67 -7.00 1.85
N VAL A 146 -3.22 -8.21 2.09
CA VAL A 146 -3.82 -8.57 3.38
C VAL A 146 -3.27 -9.92 3.83
N ARG A 147 -2.02 -9.92 4.30
CA ARG A 147 -1.42 -11.10 4.90
C ARG A 147 -0.34 -10.69 5.89
N LYS A 148 0.02 -11.57 6.83
CA LYS A 148 1.10 -11.31 7.79
C LYS A 148 2.41 -11.10 7.05
N MET A 149 2.97 -9.89 7.11
CA MET A 149 4.17 -9.49 6.35
C MET A 149 5.35 -10.46 6.53
N LYS A 150 5.54 -11.02 7.72
CA LYS A 150 6.62 -11.99 7.99
C LYS A 150 6.50 -13.28 7.18
N GLU A 151 5.27 -13.79 7.01
CA GLU A 151 5.05 -14.98 6.16
C GLU A 151 5.26 -14.65 4.70
N GLN A 152 4.82 -13.46 4.27
CA GLN A 152 5.04 -12.97 2.90
C GLN A 152 6.54 -12.79 2.58
N GLU A 153 7.34 -12.37 3.56
CA GLU A 153 8.80 -12.25 3.43
C GLU A 153 9.45 -13.64 3.28
N GLU A 154 9.02 -14.60 4.10
CA GLU A 154 9.52 -15.98 4.07
C GLU A 154 9.25 -16.64 2.71
N ASP A 155 8.05 -16.45 2.16
CA ASP A 155 7.61 -17.04 0.90
C ASP A 155 8.19 -16.34 -0.36
N GLY A 156 8.79 -15.17 -0.22
CA GLY A 156 9.24 -14.35 -1.35
C GLY A 156 8.13 -13.54 -2.03
N ASP A 157 6.94 -13.51 -1.44
CA ASP A 157 5.75 -12.79 -1.91
C ASP A 157 5.94 -11.26 -1.90
N LEU A 158 6.72 -10.73 -0.95
CA LEU A 158 6.95 -9.28 -0.86
C LEU A 158 7.60 -8.70 -2.14
N PRO A 159 8.80 -9.16 -2.56
CA PRO A 159 9.42 -8.66 -3.78
C PRO A 159 8.65 -9.06 -5.05
N ALA A 160 8.00 -10.24 -5.08
CA ALA A 160 7.22 -10.70 -6.24
C ALA A 160 6.03 -9.79 -6.54
N MET A 161 5.22 -9.47 -5.53
CA MET A 161 4.11 -8.53 -5.68
C MET A 161 4.61 -7.14 -6.05
N ALA A 162 5.67 -6.63 -5.40
CA ALA A 162 6.21 -5.31 -5.72
C ALA A 162 6.65 -5.21 -7.19
N ALA A 163 7.35 -6.25 -7.70
CA ALA A 163 7.74 -6.33 -9.10
C ALA A 163 6.52 -6.35 -10.03
N ALA A 164 5.54 -7.22 -9.75
CA ALA A 164 4.34 -7.31 -10.56
C ALA A 164 3.54 -6.01 -10.60
N MET A 165 3.36 -5.35 -9.44
CA MET A 165 2.63 -4.08 -9.39
C MET A 165 3.31 -2.97 -10.19
N GLN A 166 4.64 -2.91 -10.17
CA GLN A 166 5.40 -1.98 -11.01
C GLN A 166 5.24 -2.28 -12.50
N ILE A 167 5.26 -3.56 -12.89
CA ILE A 167 5.11 -3.97 -14.29
C ILE A 167 3.73 -3.56 -14.83
N ILE A 168 2.66 -3.81 -14.07
CA ILE A 168 1.30 -3.46 -14.51
C ILE A 168 0.92 -1.99 -14.23
N GLY A 169 1.79 -1.21 -13.58
CA GLY A 169 1.52 0.19 -13.24
C GLY A 169 0.43 0.40 -12.18
N SER A 170 0.24 -0.57 -11.28
CA SER A 170 -0.74 -0.49 -10.20
C SER A 170 -0.16 0.11 -8.92
N THR A 171 -1.02 0.71 -8.10
CA THR A 171 -0.68 1.14 -6.74
C THR A 171 -1.03 0.05 -5.74
N TRP A 172 -0.31 -0.02 -4.64
CA TRP A 172 -0.63 -0.97 -3.57
C TRP A 172 -0.38 -0.40 -2.18
N VAL A 173 -1.03 -1.02 -1.22
CA VAL A 173 -0.78 -0.84 0.21
C VAL A 173 -0.61 -2.20 0.86
N GLU A 174 0.21 -2.26 1.90
CA GLU A 174 0.42 -3.46 2.68
C GLU A 174 -0.27 -3.32 4.04
N THR A 175 -1.04 -4.33 4.43
CA THR A 175 -1.62 -4.37 5.76
C THR A 175 -0.51 -4.66 6.76
N LEU A 176 -0.17 -3.66 7.57
CA LEU A 176 0.72 -3.85 8.71
C LEU A 176 -0.01 -4.58 9.83
N ASP A 177 0.70 -5.44 10.56
CA ASP A 177 0.16 -6.02 11.80
C ASP A 177 0.13 -4.94 12.89
N THR A 178 -0.98 -4.21 12.94
CA THR A 178 -1.22 -3.15 13.92
C THR A 178 -1.94 -3.64 15.17
N LYS A 179 -2.24 -4.95 15.25
CA LYS A 179 -2.88 -5.51 16.46
C LYS A 179 -1.95 -5.38 17.66
N GLY A 180 -0.64 -5.42 17.42
CA GLY A 180 0.39 -5.38 18.44
C GLY A 180 0.24 -6.52 19.45
N THR A 181 -0.29 -7.66 18.99
CA THR A 181 -0.36 -8.92 19.74
C THR A 181 0.98 -9.63 19.83
N ALA A 182 1.99 -9.15 19.10
CA ALA A 182 3.35 -9.67 19.21
C ALA A 182 3.91 -9.40 20.62
N PRO A 183 4.67 -10.34 21.21
CA PRO A 183 5.26 -10.14 22.52
C PRO A 183 6.37 -9.07 22.46
N GLY A 184 6.32 -8.14 23.40
CA GLY A 184 7.35 -7.16 23.68
C GLY A 184 8.48 -7.73 24.53
N PRO A 185 9.47 -6.90 24.91
CA PRO A 185 10.63 -7.33 25.70
C PRO A 185 10.27 -7.97 27.05
N ASP A 186 9.09 -7.65 27.59
CA ASP A 186 8.54 -8.16 28.85
C ASP A 186 7.62 -9.39 28.66
N GLY A 187 7.46 -9.86 27.43
CA GLY A 187 6.58 -10.97 27.07
C GLY A 187 5.10 -10.59 26.96
N MET A 188 4.71 -9.35 27.26
CA MET A 188 3.35 -8.84 27.09
C MET A 188 3.14 -8.33 25.64
N PRO A 189 1.90 -8.23 25.13
CA PRO A 189 1.67 -7.63 23.81
C PRO A 189 2.27 -6.22 23.70
N VAL A 190 2.94 -5.92 22.58
CA VAL A 190 3.49 -4.58 22.32
C VAL A 190 2.41 -3.49 22.25
N ASN A 191 1.16 -3.87 21.95
CA ASN A 191 0.01 -2.99 22.11
C ASN A 191 -0.32 -2.85 23.59
N VAL A 192 -0.04 -1.67 24.14
CA VAL A 192 -0.30 -1.33 25.55
C VAL A 192 -1.76 -1.54 25.97
N HIS A 193 -2.71 -1.51 25.03
CA HIS A 193 -4.13 -1.77 25.28
C HIS A 193 -4.49 -3.26 25.38
N LEU A 194 -3.57 -4.17 25.04
CA LEU A 194 -3.79 -5.62 25.08
C LEU A 194 -3.10 -6.32 26.27
N GLY A 195 -2.51 -5.56 27.19
CA GLY A 195 -1.79 -6.05 28.36
C GLY A 195 -2.64 -6.64 29.51
N GLY A 196 -3.97 -6.63 29.40
CA GLY A 196 -4.87 -7.25 30.39
C GLY A 196 -6.16 -6.48 30.65
N PRO A 197 -7.00 -6.93 31.61
CA PRO A 197 -8.27 -6.28 31.95
C PRO A 197 -8.15 -4.79 32.31
N ASP A 198 -7.01 -4.39 32.89
CA ASP A 198 -6.76 -3.00 33.28
C ASP A 198 -6.52 -2.08 32.08
N THR A 199 -6.07 -2.61 30.93
CA THR A 199 -5.75 -1.82 29.73
C THR A 199 -6.72 -2.01 28.57
N ILE A 200 -7.54 -3.07 28.61
CA ILE A 200 -8.56 -3.39 27.58
C ILE A 200 -9.69 -2.37 27.53
N THR A 201 -9.93 -1.63 28.61
CA THR A 201 -10.97 -0.58 28.66
C THR A 201 -10.69 0.58 27.71
N GLY A 202 -9.42 0.86 27.42
CA GLY A 202 -9.01 1.85 26.40
C GLY A 202 -9.31 1.41 24.97
N TYR A 203 -9.35 0.09 24.72
CA TYR A 203 -9.62 -0.49 23.39
C TYR A 203 -11.08 -0.26 22.95
N PHE A 204 -12.02 -0.27 23.89
CA PHE A 204 -13.45 -0.07 23.60
C PHE A 204 -13.92 1.39 23.65
N GLY A 205 -13.07 2.34 24.10
CA GLY A 205 -13.43 3.76 24.25
C GLY A 205 -12.66 4.75 23.36
N GLY A 206 -11.66 4.28 22.60
CA GLY A 206 -10.77 5.15 21.81
C GLY A 206 -11.26 5.44 20.39
N VAL A 207 -10.74 6.54 19.81
CA VAL A 207 -10.95 6.95 18.41
C VAL A 207 -10.16 6.01 17.50
N GLY A 208 -10.71 4.82 17.29
CA GLY A 208 -10.06 3.72 16.55
C GLY A 208 -10.79 2.39 16.69
N GLN A 209 -12.06 2.39 17.13
CA GLN A 209 -12.89 1.19 17.07
C GLN A 209 -12.93 0.66 15.62
N PRO A 210 -12.70 -0.65 15.40
CA PRO A 210 -13.27 -1.28 14.22
C PRO A 210 -14.79 -1.23 14.40
N ASN A 211 -15.50 -0.70 13.40
CA ASN A 211 -16.97 -0.77 13.35
C ASN A 211 -17.48 -2.18 13.62
#